data_AF-A0A0F0GBW5-F1
#
_entry.id   AF-A0A0F0GBW5-F1
#
_cell.length_a   1.000
_cell.length_b   1.000
_cell.length_c   1.000
_cell.angle_alpha   90.00
_cell.angle_beta   90.00
_cell.angle_gamma   90.00
#
_symmetry.space_group_name_H-M   'P 1'
#
loop_
_entity.id
_entity.type
_entity.pdbx_description
1 polymer ?
#
loop_
_entity_poly.entity_id
_entity_poly.type
_entity_poly.pdbx_seq_one_letter_code
_entity_poly.pdbx_strand_id
1 'polypeptide(L)'
;MMSKILARLAAMLAAAFLLLTSWTAASPPRAAAADPLTGYLMVHFIGEGATGQQMYLSHSKDGLNWSDLNGGGMVLRSTVGTKGVRDPALVRSPDGSRYWIIATDLCI
;
A
#
# COMPACT_ATOMS: atom_id res chain seq x y z
N MET A 1 -29.42 -17.69 -46.57
CA MET A 1 -29.20 -16.29 -46.10
C MET A 1 -29.37 -16.17 -44.59
N MET A 2 -30.48 -16.67 -44.01
CA MET A 2 -30.77 -16.66 -42.56
C MET A 2 -29.69 -17.29 -41.65
N SER A 3 -29.15 -18.46 -42.02
CA SER A 3 -28.17 -19.20 -41.21
C SER A 3 -26.83 -18.46 -41.01
N LYS A 4 -26.38 -17.69 -42.01
CA LYS A 4 -25.16 -16.86 -41.91
C LYS A 4 -25.36 -15.66 -40.99
N ILE A 5 -26.59 -15.14 -40.91
CA ILE A 5 -26.97 -14.04 -40.01
C ILE A 5 -27.01 -14.55 -38.56
N LEU A 6 -27.60 -15.73 -38.33
CA LEU A 6 -27.62 -16.41 -37.03
C LEU A 6 -26.20 -16.69 -36.50
N ALA A 7 -25.30 -17.19 -37.34
CA ALA A 7 -23.91 -17.45 -36.96
C ALA A 7 -23.13 -16.19 -36.58
N ARG A 8 -23.35 -15.08 -37.31
CA ARG A 8 -22.74 -13.77 -37.00
C ARG A 8 -23.28 -13.18 -35.70
N LEU A 9 -24.58 -13.30 -35.45
CA LEU A 9 -25.20 -12.85 -34.20
C LEU A 9 -24.67 -13.64 -32.99
N ALA A 10 -24.54 -14.96 -33.11
CA ALA A 10 -23.97 -15.80 -32.06
C ALA A 10 -22.50 -15.45 -31.76
N ALA A 11 -21.68 -15.21 -32.80
CA ALA A 11 -20.29 -14.77 -32.63
C ALA A 11 -20.18 -13.39 -31.96
N MET A 12 -21.07 -12.44 -32.31
CA MET A 12 -21.11 -11.12 -31.67
C MET A 12 -21.54 -11.21 -30.19
N LEU A 13 -22.52 -12.06 -29.86
CA LEU A 13 -22.93 -12.31 -28.48
C LEU A 13 -21.80 -12.96 -27.66
N ALA A 14 -21.08 -13.93 -28.23
CA ALA A 14 -19.94 -14.56 -27.57
C ALA A 14 -18.78 -13.56 -27.34
N ALA A 15 -18.48 -12.71 -28.32
CA ALA A 15 -17.47 -11.65 -28.18
C ALA A 15 -17.87 -10.61 -27.12
N ALA A 16 -19.14 -10.19 -27.11
CA ALA A 16 -19.66 -9.29 -26.08
C ALA A 16 -19.58 -9.92 -24.68
N PHE A 17 -19.91 -11.22 -24.54
CA PHE A 17 -19.80 -11.94 -23.27
C PHE A 17 -18.34 -12.07 -22.80
N LEU A 18 -17.39 -12.33 -23.71
CA LEU A 18 -15.96 -12.36 -23.39
C LEU A 18 -15.43 -10.98 -22.97
N LEU A 19 -15.89 -9.91 -23.61
CA LEU A 19 -15.54 -8.52 -23.25
C LEU A 19 -16.13 -8.12 -21.89
N LEU A 20 -17.38 -8.52 -21.61
CA LEU A 20 -18.04 -8.25 -20.32
C LEU A 20 -17.40 -9.03 -19.16
N THR A 21 -17.05 -10.30 -19.38
CA THR A 21 -16.41 -11.15 -18.35
C THR A 21 -14.96 -10.73 -18.07
N SER A 22 -14.22 -10.23 -19.07
CA SER A 22 -12.87 -9.69 -18.86
C SER A 22 -12.84 -8.37 -18.09
N TRP A 23 -13.83 -7.49 -18.29
CA TRP A 23 -13.94 -6.23 -17.53
C TRP A 23 -14.26 -6.43 -16.04
N THR A 24 -15.03 -7.46 -15.69
CA THR A 24 -15.35 -7.74 -14.27
C THR A 24 -14.18 -8.34 -13.49
N ALA A 25 -13.31 -9.12 -14.14
CA ALA A 25 -12.12 -9.70 -13.51
C ALA A 25 -10.98 -8.69 -13.28
N ALA A 26 -10.95 -7.57 -14.01
CA ALA A 26 -9.86 -6.60 -13.98
C ALA A 26 -10.07 -5.42 -13.01
N SER A 27 -11.24 -5.32 -12.35
CA SER A 27 -11.49 -4.23 -11.42
C SER A 27 -10.71 -4.46 -10.13
N PRO A 28 -9.76 -3.58 -9.74
CA PRO A 28 -9.08 -3.72 -8.47
C PRO A 28 -10.11 -3.64 -7.34
N PRO A 29 -9.91 -4.36 -6.22
CA PRO A 29 -10.81 -4.27 -5.09
C PRO A 29 -10.95 -2.80 -4.71
N ARG A 30 -12.21 -2.34 -4.63
CA ARG A 30 -12.51 -0.97 -4.20
C ARG A 30 -11.83 -0.73 -2.86
N ALA A 31 -11.21 0.43 -2.71
CA ALA A 31 -10.63 0.81 -1.44
C ALA A 31 -11.70 0.67 -0.34
N ALA A 32 -11.44 -0.18 0.66
CA ALA A 32 -12.30 -0.32 1.81
C ALA A 32 -12.42 1.05 2.47
N ALA A 33 -13.64 1.44 2.81
CA ALA A 33 -13.84 2.63 3.63
C ALA A 33 -13.01 2.47 4.89
N ALA A 34 -12.18 3.47 5.21
CA ALA A 34 -11.45 3.47 6.46
C ALA A 34 -12.48 3.58 7.60
N ASP A 35 -12.32 2.75 8.63
CA ASP A 35 -12.96 3.01 9.92
C ASP A 35 -12.58 4.43 10.37
N PRO A 36 -13.41 5.09 11.22
CA PRO A 36 -13.07 6.40 11.75
C PRO A 36 -11.66 6.40 12.34
N LEU A 37 -10.74 7.12 11.69
CA LEU A 37 -9.36 7.22 12.14
C LEU A 37 -9.31 8.07 13.40
N THR A 38 -8.70 7.56 14.46
CA THR A 38 -8.68 8.18 15.80
C THR A 38 -7.40 8.95 16.11
N GLY A 39 -6.46 8.98 15.17
CA GLY A 39 -5.18 9.66 15.32
C GLY A 39 -4.28 9.48 14.11
N TYR A 40 -3.00 9.83 14.30
CA TYR A 40 -1.95 9.82 13.31
C TYR A 40 -0.81 8.91 13.76
N LEU A 41 -0.23 8.20 12.79
CA LEU A 41 0.97 7.39 12.97
C LEU A 41 2.06 7.94 12.06
N MET A 42 3.24 8.16 12.60
CA MET A 42 4.42 8.58 11.85
C MET A 42 5.45 7.47 11.89
N VAL A 43 5.90 7.06 10.71
CA VAL A 43 7.13 6.28 10.53
C VAL A 43 8.25 7.26 10.21
N HIS A 44 9.38 7.15 10.91
CA HIS A 44 10.48 8.10 10.79
C HIS A 44 11.82 7.46 11.15
N PHE A 45 12.91 8.16 10.84
CA PHE A 45 14.26 7.87 11.31
C PHE A 45 14.72 9.04 12.20
N ILE A 46 15.74 8.83 13.03
CA ILE A 46 16.09 9.77 14.13
C ILE A 46 17.43 10.47 13.95
N GLY A 47 18.15 10.20 12.86
CA GLY A 47 19.45 10.82 12.58
C GLY A 47 20.23 10.05 11.53
N GLU A 48 21.50 10.39 11.37
CA GLU A 48 22.40 9.75 10.41
C GLU A 48 23.11 8.51 10.99
N GLY A 49 23.77 7.72 10.13
CA GLY A 49 24.47 6.50 10.49
C GLY A 49 23.60 5.28 10.77
N ALA A 50 24.27 4.14 10.94
CA ALA A 50 23.64 2.81 11.03
C ALA A 50 22.70 2.61 12.23
N THR A 51 22.72 3.48 13.23
CA THR A 51 21.79 3.45 14.38
C THR A 51 20.65 4.45 14.23
N GLY A 52 20.91 5.63 13.63
CA GLY A 52 19.93 6.69 13.44
C GLY A 52 19.01 6.46 12.24
N GLN A 53 19.54 5.87 11.16
CA GLN A 53 18.82 5.55 9.92
C GLN A 53 18.18 4.17 10.02
N GLN A 54 17.29 4.03 11.01
CA GLN A 54 16.43 2.86 11.21
C GLN A 54 15.00 3.34 11.38
N MET A 55 14.00 2.45 11.37
CA MET A 55 12.61 2.87 11.49
C MET A 55 12.17 2.92 12.95
N TYR A 56 11.53 4.03 13.29
CA TYR A 56 10.88 4.33 14.56
C TYR A 56 9.44 4.73 14.29
N LEU A 57 8.57 4.62 15.30
CA LEU A 57 7.18 5.01 15.20
C LEU A 57 6.83 6.01 16.29
N SER A 58 6.03 7.00 15.95
CA SER A 58 5.39 7.91 16.90
C SER A 58 3.91 8.03 16.58
N HIS A 59 3.11 8.25 17.62
CA HIS A 59 1.67 8.43 17.52
C HIS A 59 1.28 9.83 17.99
N SER A 60 0.24 10.39 17.37
CA SER A 60 -0.37 11.63 17.79
C SER A 60 -1.89 11.55 17.67
N LYS A 61 -2.61 12.15 18.63
CA LYS A 61 -4.09 12.28 18.53
C LYS A 61 -4.50 13.50 17.70
N ASP A 62 -3.65 14.51 17.61
CA ASP A 62 -3.96 15.83 17.06
C ASP A 62 -3.05 16.24 15.90
N GLY A 63 -2.02 15.44 15.59
CA GLY A 63 -1.00 15.73 14.57
C GLY A 63 0.05 16.75 15.01
N LEU A 64 -0.04 17.29 16.24
CA LEU A 64 0.84 18.34 16.75
C LEU A 64 1.73 17.82 17.89
N ASN A 65 1.14 17.02 18.79
CA ASN A 65 1.82 16.46 19.94
C ASN A 65 2.09 14.99 19.70
N TRP A 66 3.37 14.62 19.65
CA TRP A 66 3.82 13.27 19.29
C TRP A 66 4.39 12.55 20.51
N SER A 67 4.09 11.27 20.61
CA SER A 67 4.68 10.37 21.60
C SER A 67 5.28 9.18 20.89
N ASP A 68 6.53 8.87 21.23
CA ASP A 68 7.23 7.73 20.66
C ASP A 68 6.59 6.42 21.11
N LEU A 69 6.40 5.53 20.14
CA LEU A 69 5.97 4.16 20.39
C LEU A 69 7.18 3.30 20.75
N ASN A 70 6.92 2.09 21.26
CA ASN A 70 7.98 1.15 21.64
C ASN A 70 9.02 1.74 22.62
N GLY A 71 8.61 2.70 23.46
CA GLY A 71 9.50 3.38 24.40
C GLY A 71 10.63 4.18 23.74
N GLY A 72 10.44 4.64 22.50
CA GLY A 72 11.50 5.29 21.72
C GLY A 72 12.46 4.33 21.04
N GLY A 73 12.22 3.02 21.14
CA GLY A 73 13.03 2.00 20.48
C GLY A 73 12.67 1.81 19.01
N MET A 74 13.66 1.42 18.19
CA MET A 74 13.43 1.08 16.78
C MET A 74 12.46 -0.09 16.61
N VAL A 75 11.67 -0.05 15.54
CA VAL A 75 10.71 -1.11 15.18
C VAL A 75 11.19 -1.96 14.01
N LEU A 76 12.10 -1.43 13.18
CA LEU A 76 12.72 -2.15 12.08
C LEU A 76 14.18 -1.76 11.99
N ARG A 77 15.04 -2.78 11.98
CA ARG A 77 16.46 -2.67 11.67
C ARG A 77 16.74 -3.33 10.32
N SER A 78 17.35 -2.60 9.39
CA SER A 78 17.82 -3.24 8.16
C SER A 78 19.09 -4.04 8.39
N THR A 79 19.10 -5.27 7.88
CA THR A 79 20.26 -6.16 7.87
C THR A 79 20.81 -6.38 6.45
N VAL A 80 20.28 -5.65 5.47
CA VAL A 80 20.59 -5.81 4.04
C VAL A 80 21.03 -4.48 3.43
N GLY A 81 21.63 -4.54 2.24
CA GLY A 81 22.02 -3.34 1.50
C GLY A 81 23.04 -2.48 2.25
N THR A 82 22.82 -1.17 2.27
CA THR A 82 23.64 -0.21 3.02
C THR A 82 23.44 -0.31 4.54
N LYS A 83 22.44 -1.09 4.98
CA LYS A 83 22.01 -1.27 6.38
C LYS A 83 21.41 -0.02 7.03
N GLY A 84 21.18 1.05 6.27
CA GLY A 84 20.38 2.20 6.66
C GLY A 84 19.04 2.22 5.91
N VAL A 85 18.00 2.74 6.55
CA VAL A 85 16.67 2.94 5.97
C VAL A 85 16.20 4.33 6.36
N ARG A 86 15.79 5.13 5.37
CA ARG A 86 15.36 6.52 5.58
C ARG A 86 14.24 6.93 4.63
N ASP A 87 13.72 8.13 4.86
CA ASP A 87 12.68 8.78 4.05
C ASP A 87 11.43 7.89 3.83
N PRO A 88 10.82 7.36 4.91
CA PRO A 88 9.76 6.38 4.78
C PRO A 88 8.41 6.97 4.35
N ALA A 89 7.66 6.21 3.56
CA ALA A 89 6.24 6.40 3.27
C ALA A 89 5.45 5.18 3.73
N LEU A 90 4.37 5.40 4.48
CA LEU A 90 3.44 4.35 4.91
C LEU A 90 2.28 4.24 3.91
N VAL A 91 2.13 3.09 3.29
CA VAL A 91 1.10 2.82 2.27
C VAL A 91 0.14 1.77 2.78
N ARG A 92 -1.16 2.05 2.74
CA ARG A 92 -2.21 1.09 3.10
C ARG A 92 -2.68 0.33 1.87
N SER A 93 -2.98 -0.95 2.02
CA SER A 93 -3.63 -1.73 0.96
C SER A 93 -5.03 -1.21 0.67
N PRO A 94 -5.52 -1.34 -0.59
CA PRO A 94 -6.88 -0.92 -0.93
C PRO A 94 -7.92 -1.59 -0.02
N ASP A 95 -7.81 -2.89 0.20
CA ASP A 95 -8.72 -3.67 1.06
C ASP A 95 -8.50 -3.43 2.57
N GLY A 96 -7.45 -2.71 2.96
CA GLY A 96 -7.14 -2.40 4.35
C GLY A 96 -6.50 -3.51 5.19
N SER A 97 -6.21 -4.67 4.58
CA SER A 97 -5.62 -5.81 5.28
C SER A 97 -4.14 -5.65 5.63
N ARG A 98 -3.44 -4.69 5.02
CA ARG A 98 -1.98 -4.52 5.17
C ARG A 98 -1.54 -3.06 5.09
N TYR A 99 -0.40 -2.81 5.73
CA TYR A 99 0.42 -1.62 5.51
C TYR A 99 1.81 -2.02 5.02
N TRP A 100 2.40 -1.20 4.16
CA TRP A 100 3.79 -1.30 3.73
C TRP A 100 4.54 -0.03 4.08
N ILE A 101 5.80 -0.19 4.45
CA ILE A 101 6.76 0.91 4.50
C ILE A 101 7.57 0.83 3.22
N ILE A 102 7.52 1.90 2.43
CA ILE A 102 8.42 2.11 1.30
C ILE A 102 9.45 3.13 1.75
N ALA A 103 10.73 2.81 1.64
CA ALA A 103 11.81 3.65 2.15
C ALA A 103 13.08 3.46 1.32
N THR A 104 14.02 4.38 1.47
CA THR A 104 15.30 4.37 0.75
C THR A 104 16.32 3.55 1.52
N ASP A 105 16.95 2.58 0.85
CA ASP A 105 18.16 1.90 1.35
C ASP A 105 19.35 2.85 1.20
N LEU A 106 19.68 3.55 2.28
CA LEU A 106 20.81 4.47 2.32
C LEU A 106 21.31 4.63 3.75
N CYS A 107 22.62 4.51 3.92
CA CYS A 107 23.35 4.85 5.13
C CYS A 107 24.42 5.89 4.82
N ILE A 108 24.43 7.02 5.55
CA ILE A 108 25.46 8.07 5.43
C ILE A 108 26.08 8.40 6.78
#